data_AF-A0A1A8GJT2-F1
#
_entry.id   AF-A0A1A8GJT2-F1
#
_cell.length_a   1.000
_cell.length_b   1.000
_cell.length_c   1.000
_cell.angle_alpha   90.00
_cell.angle_beta   90.00
_cell.angle_gamma   90.00
#
_symmetry.space_group_name_H-M   'P 1'
#
loop_
_entity.id
_entity.type
_entity.pdbx_description
1 polymer ?
#
loop_
_entity_poly.entity_id
_entity_poly.type
_entity_poly.pdbx_seq_one_letter_code
_entity_poly.pdbx_strand_id
1 'polypeptide(L)'
;FAQLRDEDSEGCGVPPSVARFLASSFQNGCGAVLMLATGSASSDEVLQEALTVISLLDVLCEMTSDNKQFMFLQDLPDLLDSTVELLMQVQALGKASKNIFSATQNISSLTKDGDPSSCSPVISFKAHLIRLIGNLCHSNTSNQNKVRELEGIPLILDNCNIDGNNPFISQWAIFTIRNLLENNKENQELVASLERR
;
A
#
# COMPACT_ATOMS: atom_id res chain seq x y z
N PHE A 1 -40.77 -0.04 5.15
CA PHE A 1 -39.52 -0.21 5.92
C PHE A 1 -39.06 -1.65 5.74
N ALA A 2 -38.21 -1.89 4.75
CA ALA A 2 -37.62 -3.20 4.53
C ALA A 2 -36.50 -3.38 5.58
N GLN A 3 -36.70 -4.33 6.50
CA GLN A 3 -35.63 -4.82 7.35
C GLN A 3 -34.70 -5.65 6.46
N LEU A 4 -33.55 -5.06 6.11
CA LEU A 4 -32.40 -5.84 5.68
C LEU A 4 -32.05 -6.73 6.88
N ARG A 5 -32.32 -8.03 6.75
CA ARG A 5 -31.78 -9.02 7.66
C ARG A 5 -30.26 -8.90 7.59
N ASP A 6 -29.62 -8.72 8.73
CA ASP A 6 -28.22 -9.07 8.90
C ASP A 6 -28.10 -10.54 8.51
N GLU A 7 -27.65 -10.78 7.27
CA GLU A 7 -27.12 -12.08 6.93
C GLU A 7 -25.86 -12.24 7.78
N ASP A 8 -25.92 -13.15 8.74
CA ASP A 8 -24.76 -13.68 9.44
C ASP A 8 -23.75 -14.10 8.36
N SER A 9 -22.81 -13.21 8.04
CA SER A 9 -21.72 -13.50 7.12
C SER A 9 -20.92 -14.61 7.79
N GLU A 10 -21.13 -15.84 7.32
CA GLU A 10 -20.12 -16.89 7.45
C GLU A 10 -18.79 -16.24 7.06
N GLY A 11 -17.88 -16.11 8.01
CA GLY A 11 -16.59 -15.45 7.77
C GLY A 11 -15.89 -16.09 6.58
N CYS A 12 -14.90 -15.42 6.00
CA CYS A 12 -14.16 -15.84 4.79
C CYS A 12 -13.47 -17.23 4.91
N GLY A 13 -13.63 -17.94 6.03
CA GLY A 13 -13.06 -19.26 6.30
C GLY A 13 -11.56 -19.23 6.56
N VAL A 14 -10.89 -18.10 6.29
CA VAL A 14 -9.46 -17.91 6.49
C VAL A 14 -9.14 -17.76 7.99
N PRO A 15 -8.35 -18.68 8.57
CA PRO A 15 -7.95 -18.60 9.97
C PRO A 15 -7.07 -17.36 10.25
N PRO A 16 -7.13 -16.76 11.45
CA PRO A 16 -6.25 -15.65 11.83
C PRO A 16 -4.75 -15.98 11.74
N SER A 17 -4.37 -17.24 11.92
CA SER A 17 -2.97 -17.68 11.75
C SER A 17 -2.49 -17.55 10.30
N VAL A 18 -3.36 -17.81 9.33
CA VAL A 18 -3.05 -17.64 7.90
C VAL A 18 -2.86 -16.17 7.57
N ALA A 19 -3.77 -15.30 8.02
CA ALA A 19 -3.61 -13.85 7.80
C ALA A 19 -2.32 -13.29 8.43
N ARG A 20 -1.93 -13.76 9.63
CA ARG A 20 -0.61 -13.42 10.21
C ARG A 20 0.55 -13.93 9.37
N PHE A 21 0.46 -15.18 8.90
CA PHE A 21 1.48 -15.75 8.03
C PHE A 21 1.64 -14.93 6.74
N LEU A 22 0.55 -14.54 6.09
CA LEU A 22 0.59 -13.70 4.88
C LEU A 22 1.26 -12.33 5.15
N ALA A 23 0.94 -11.70 6.29
CA ALA A 23 1.58 -10.45 6.70
C ALA A 23 3.09 -10.64 6.90
N SER A 24 3.52 -11.69 7.60
CA SER A 24 4.93 -12.02 7.78
C SER A 24 5.64 -12.38 6.47
N SER A 25 4.98 -13.10 5.57
CA SER A 25 5.51 -13.42 4.24
C SER A 25 5.71 -12.16 3.39
N PHE A 26 4.76 -11.21 3.44
CA PHE A 26 4.90 -9.91 2.78
C PHE A 26 6.12 -9.16 3.31
N GLN A 27 6.25 -9.04 4.64
CA GLN A 27 7.38 -8.36 5.30
C GLN A 27 8.74 -8.94 4.87
N ASN A 28 8.86 -10.27 4.91
CA ASN A 28 10.12 -10.96 4.60
C ASN A 28 10.51 -10.84 3.12
N GLY A 29 9.53 -10.71 2.21
CA GLY A 29 9.77 -10.66 0.77
C GLY A 29 9.93 -9.24 0.20
N CYS A 30 9.72 -8.17 0.99
CA CYS A 30 9.85 -6.78 0.52
C CYS A 30 11.15 -6.51 -0.26
N GLY A 31 12.26 -7.12 0.16
CA GLY A 31 13.56 -6.98 -0.50
C GLY A 31 13.59 -7.48 -1.95
N ALA A 32 12.86 -8.56 -2.28
CA ALA A 32 12.79 -9.10 -3.62
C ALA A 32 12.17 -8.10 -4.61
N VAL A 33 11.18 -7.33 -4.16
CA VAL A 33 10.54 -6.30 -4.99
C VAL A 33 11.51 -5.17 -5.34
N LEU A 34 12.34 -4.74 -4.39
CA LEU A 34 13.35 -3.70 -4.63
C LEU A 34 14.40 -4.12 -5.67
N MET A 35 14.73 -5.42 -5.71
CA MET A 35 15.67 -5.98 -6.69
C MET A 35 15.15 -5.90 -8.13
N LEU A 36 13.84 -5.72 -8.34
CA LEU A 36 13.29 -5.47 -9.68
C LEU A 36 13.80 -4.15 -10.28
N ALA A 37 14.10 -3.14 -9.45
CA ALA A 37 14.58 -1.85 -9.94
C ALA A 37 16.03 -1.86 -10.41
N THR A 38 16.85 -2.79 -9.90
CA THR A 38 18.29 -2.85 -10.19
C THR A 38 18.61 -3.69 -11.42
N GLY A 39 17.62 -4.38 -12.00
CA GLY A 39 17.85 -5.34 -13.09
C GLY A 39 18.63 -6.60 -12.66
N SER A 40 18.93 -6.72 -11.37
CA SER A 40 19.61 -7.86 -10.75
C SER A 40 18.69 -9.07 -10.53
N ALA A 41 17.41 -8.94 -10.89
CA ALA A 41 16.44 -10.04 -10.92
C ALA A 41 16.67 -11.00 -12.11
N SER A 42 17.93 -11.38 -12.36
CA SER A 42 18.30 -12.28 -13.46
C SER A 42 17.95 -13.74 -13.18
N SER A 43 17.48 -14.06 -11.98
CA SER A 43 16.95 -15.38 -11.61
C SER A 43 15.43 -15.35 -11.62
N ASP A 44 14.81 -16.31 -12.30
CA ASP A 44 13.36 -16.52 -12.31
C ASP A 44 12.78 -16.63 -10.88
N GLU A 45 13.59 -17.12 -9.93
CA GLU A 45 13.22 -17.23 -8.52
C GLU A 45 12.94 -15.87 -7.87
N VAL A 46 13.80 -14.86 -8.11
CA VAL A 46 13.65 -13.51 -7.53
C VAL A 46 12.43 -12.81 -8.12
N LEU A 47 12.19 -13.01 -9.43
CA LEU A 47 10.99 -12.48 -10.09
C LEU A 47 9.72 -13.10 -9.47
N GLN A 48 9.70 -14.42 -9.29
CA GLN A 48 8.55 -15.12 -8.70
C GLN A 48 8.31 -14.70 -7.25
N GLU A 49 9.37 -14.51 -6.46
CA GLU A 49 9.27 -14.00 -5.09
C GLU A 49 8.68 -12.58 -5.07
N ALA A 50 9.17 -11.68 -5.92
CA ALA A 50 8.64 -10.33 -6.02
C ALA A 50 7.16 -10.30 -6.43
N LEU A 51 6.77 -11.12 -7.42
CA LEU A 51 5.36 -11.24 -7.84
C LEU A 51 4.47 -11.81 -6.72
N THR A 52 5.00 -12.72 -5.91
CA THR A 52 4.31 -13.24 -4.73
C THR A 52 4.06 -12.13 -3.71
N VAL A 53 5.07 -11.29 -3.44
CA VAL A 53 4.95 -10.17 -2.49
C VAL A 53 3.94 -9.12 -2.97
N ILE A 54 3.93 -8.82 -4.27
CA ILE A 54 2.93 -7.92 -4.88
C ILE A 54 1.52 -8.50 -4.71
N SER A 55 1.35 -9.81 -4.93
CA SER A 55 0.06 -10.48 -4.72
C SER A 55 -0.36 -10.51 -3.26
N LEU A 56 0.59 -10.69 -2.32
CA LEU A 56 0.32 -10.65 -0.88
C LEU A 56 -0.15 -9.26 -0.44
N LEU A 57 0.44 -8.20 -0.99
CA LEU A 57 -0.02 -6.83 -0.73
C LEU A 57 -1.48 -6.63 -1.12
N ASP A 58 -1.90 -7.15 -2.27
CA ASP A 58 -3.29 -7.07 -2.72
C ASP A 58 -4.24 -7.79 -1.75
N VAL A 59 -3.86 -9.01 -1.33
CA VAL A 59 -4.65 -9.78 -0.34
C VAL A 59 -4.73 -9.04 0.99
N LEU A 60 -3.63 -8.45 1.47
CA LEU A 60 -3.61 -7.68 2.71
C LEU A 60 -4.47 -6.41 2.61
N CYS A 61 -4.49 -5.77 1.44
CA CYS A 61 -5.39 -4.64 1.17
C CYS A 61 -6.86 -5.08 1.29
N GLU A 62 -7.24 -6.22 0.70
CA GLU A 62 -8.60 -6.75 0.81
C GLU A 62 -8.96 -7.15 2.24
N MET A 63 -8.06 -7.85 2.95
CA MET A 63 -8.27 -8.23 4.35
C MET A 63 -8.49 -7.02 5.26
N THR A 64 -7.78 -5.92 5.01
CA THR A 64 -7.82 -4.72 5.87
C THR A 64 -8.86 -3.68 5.45
N SER A 65 -9.66 -3.92 4.40
CA SER A 65 -10.66 -2.95 3.89
C SER A 65 -11.98 -2.98 4.69
N ASP A 66 -11.90 -2.88 6.01
CA ASP A 66 -13.04 -2.92 6.95
C ASP A 66 -13.76 -4.28 7.06
N ASN A 67 -13.02 -5.38 6.81
CA ASN A 67 -13.48 -6.70 7.21
C ASN A 67 -13.15 -6.92 8.69
N LYS A 68 -14.18 -6.81 9.56
CA LYS A 68 -14.07 -7.00 11.03
C LYS A 68 -13.26 -8.23 11.43
N GLN A 69 -13.25 -9.30 10.62
CA GLN A 69 -12.50 -10.53 10.87
C GLN A 69 -10.98 -10.33 10.94
N PHE A 70 -10.41 -9.41 10.15
CA PHE A 70 -8.97 -9.23 10.01
C PHE A 70 -8.45 -7.93 10.60
N MET A 71 -9.29 -7.16 11.31
CA MET A 71 -8.87 -5.88 11.89
C MET A 71 -7.75 -6.01 12.92
N PHE A 72 -7.54 -7.19 13.50
CA PHE A 72 -6.37 -7.48 14.34
C PHE A 72 -5.03 -7.27 13.61
N LEU A 73 -5.01 -7.21 12.27
CA LEU A 73 -3.82 -6.87 11.49
C LEU A 73 -3.32 -5.45 11.77
N GLN A 74 -4.19 -4.53 12.23
CA GLN A 74 -3.78 -3.21 12.70
C GLN A 74 -2.88 -3.26 13.93
N ASP A 75 -2.97 -4.33 14.73
CA ASP A 75 -2.19 -4.51 15.94
C ASP A 75 -0.83 -5.19 15.67
N LEU A 76 -0.45 -5.35 14.39
CA LEU A 76 0.86 -5.86 13.97
C LEU A 76 1.78 -4.68 13.60
N PRO A 77 2.61 -4.16 14.52
CA PRO A 77 3.43 -2.97 14.27
C PRO A 77 4.40 -3.17 13.10
N ASP A 78 5.01 -4.35 13.00
CA ASP A 78 5.97 -4.67 11.93
C ASP A 78 5.34 -4.60 10.54
N LEU A 79 4.02 -4.83 10.42
CA LEU A 79 3.32 -4.73 9.13
C LEU A 79 3.24 -3.27 8.66
N LEU A 80 2.89 -2.34 9.56
CA LEU A 80 2.85 -0.92 9.24
C LEU A 80 4.25 -0.40 8.91
N ASP A 81 5.22 -0.69 9.77
CA ASP A 81 6.60 -0.20 9.63
C ASP A 81 7.21 -0.68 8.31
N SER A 82 7.09 -1.97 8.00
CA SER A 82 7.58 -2.53 6.74
C SER A 82 6.89 -1.92 5.51
N THR A 83 5.58 -1.63 5.60
CA THR A 83 4.83 -1.05 4.48
C THR A 83 5.24 0.40 4.19
N VAL A 84 5.42 1.21 5.25
CA VAL A 84 5.90 2.60 5.13
C VAL A 84 7.34 2.63 4.62
N GLU A 85 8.21 1.77 5.17
CA GLU A 85 9.61 1.68 4.74
C GLU A 85 9.72 1.25 3.28
N LEU A 86 8.96 0.25 2.85
CA LEU A 86 8.94 -0.20 1.47
C LEU A 86 8.43 0.91 0.52
N LEU A 87 7.39 1.66 0.89
CA LEU A 87 6.92 2.82 0.12
C LEU A 87 8.03 3.87 -0.05
N MET A 88 8.75 4.17 1.03
CA MET A 88 9.86 5.12 1.02
C MET A 88 10.98 4.66 0.07
N GLN A 89 11.38 3.38 0.14
CA GLN A 89 12.43 2.81 -0.68
C GLN A 89 12.04 2.74 -2.16
N VAL A 90 10.82 2.29 -2.48
CA VAL A 90 10.27 2.27 -3.84
C VAL A 90 10.23 3.67 -4.45
N GLN A 91 9.82 4.67 -3.67
CA GLN A 91 9.79 6.06 -4.11
C GLN A 91 11.20 6.63 -4.33
N ALA A 92 12.13 6.36 -3.42
CA ALA A 92 13.51 6.79 -3.55
C ALA A 92 14.17 6.19 -4.80
N LEU A 93 14.00 4.89 -5.04
CA LEU A 93 14.48 4.20 -6.24
C LEU A 93 13.88 4.82 -7.50
N GLY A 94 12.56 5.02 -7.55
CA GLY A 94 11.88 5.59 -8.71
C GLY A 94 12.32 7.03 -9.06
N LYS A 95 12.78 7.80 -8.06
CA LYS A 95 13.34 9.16 -8.22
C LYS A 95 14.84 9.16 -8.56
N ALA A 96 15.60 8.17 -8.09
CA ALA A 96 17.06 8.12 -8.25
C ALA A 96 17.51 7.80 -9.69
N SER A 97 16.79 6.93 -10.38
CA SER A 97 17.08 6.56 -11.76
C SER A 97 15.81 6.18 -12.51
N LYS A 98 15.87 6.17 -13.85
CA LYS A 98 14.78 5.64 -14.68
C LYS A 98 14.74 4.12 -14.49
N ASN A 99 13.69 3.62 -13.84
CA ASN A 99 13.48 2.19 -13.58
C ASN A 99 11.97 1.86 -13.52
N ILE A 100 11.66 0.65 -13.07
CA ILE A 100 10.30 0.10 -13.03
C ILE A 100 9.37 0.84 -12.04
N PHE A 101 9.91 1.54 -11.04
CA PHE A 101 9.16 2.32 -10.05
C PHE A 101 9.05 3.81 -10.39
N SER A 102 9.66 4.25 -11.48
CA SER A 102 9.56 5.63 -11.94
C SER A 102 8.12 5.98 -12.31
N ALA A 103 7.65 7.14 -11.85
CA ALA A 103 6.33 7.64 -12.18
C ALA A 103 6.23 7.97 -13.69
N THR A 104 5.05 7.77 -14.27
CA THR A 104 4.79 8.08 -15.68
C THR A 104 3.51 8.88 -15.83
N GLN A 105 3.48 9.87 -16.73
CA GLN A 105 2.23 10.56 -17.08
C GLN A 105 1.46 9.84 -18.20
N ASN A 106 2.01 8.73 -18.71
CA ASN A 106 1.41 7.98 -19.80
C ASN A 106 0.44 6.91 -19.24
N ILE A 107 -0.85 7.11 -19.49
CA ILE A 107 -1.94 6.23 -19.04
C ILE A 107 -2.27 5.14 -20.08
N SER A 108 -1.50 5.03 -21.18
CA SER A 108 -1.76 4.05 -22.24
C SER A 108 -1.71 2.59 -21.77
N SER A 109 -1.11 2.31 -20.61
CA SER A 109 -1.17 1.03 -19.91
C SER A 109 -2.61 0.60 -19.54
N LEU A 110 -3.53 1.55 -19.34
CA LEU A 110 -4.93 1.28 -19.00
C LEU A 110 -5.83 0.99 -20.22
N THR A 111 -5.36 1.23 -21.44
CA THR A 111 -6.20 1.25 -22.65
C THR A 111 -5.76 0.29 -23.75
N LYS A 112 -4.81 -0.63 -23.50
CA LYS A 112 -4.33 -1.55 -24.55
C LYS A 112 -5.09 -2.87 -24.59
N ASP A 113 -6.02 -2.94 -25.54
CA ASP A 113 -6.71 -4.14 -26.05
C ASP A 113 -5.76 -5.14 -26.76
N GLY A 114 -4.71 -5.69 -26.13
CA GLY A 114 -4.02 -6.75 -26.89
C GLY A 114 -2.83 -7.54 -26.34
N ASP A 115 -2.18 -7.17 -25.23
CA ASP A 115 -1.08 -8.01 -24.73
C ASP A 115 -0.90 -7.90 -23.20
N PRO A 116 -1.37 -8.90 -22.43
CA PRO A 116 -1.15 -8.98 -20.98
C PRO A 116 0.32 -8.93 -20.55
N SER A 117 1.25 -9.30 -21.45
CA SER A 117 2.69 -9.30 -21.17
C SER A 117 3.35 -7.91 -21.28
N SER A 118 2.60 -6.89 -21.69
CA SER A 118 3.08 -5.51 -21.79
C SER A 118 2.87 -4.67 -20.52
N CYS A 119 2.16 -5.20 -19.52
CA CYS A 119 1.92 -4.51 -18.26
C CYS A 119 3.12 -4.68 -17.32
N SER A 120 3.52 -3.59 -16.67
CA SER A 120 4.59 -3.64 -15.67
C SER A 120 4.19 -4.57 -14.52
N PRO A 121 5.06 -5.49 -14.05
CA PRO A 121 4.75 -6.38 -12.94
C PRO A 121 4.45 -5.62 -11.63
N VAL A 122 4.85 -4.35 -11.53
CA VAL A 122 4.62 -3.48 -10.36
C VAL A 122 3.50 -2.46 -10.59
N ILE A 123 2.62 -2.70 -11.57
CA ILE A 123 1.44 -1.86 -11.79
C ILE A 123 0.63 -1.76 -10.49
N SER A 124 0.19 -0.55 -10.13
CA SER A 124 -0.55 -0.23 -8.90
C SER A 124 0.18 -0.52 -7.58
N PHE A 125 1.39 -1.06 -7.60
CA PHE A 125 2.09 -1.50 -6.39
C PHE A 125 2.25 -0.36 -5.37
N LYS A 126 2.70 0.82 -5.82
CA LYS A 126 2.86 1.99 -4.95
C LYS A 126 1.51 2.48 -4.41
N ALA A 127 0.47 2.48 -5.25
CA ALA A 127 -0.88 2.82 -4.84
C ALA A 127 -1.42 1.86 -3.77
N HIS A 128 -1.15 0.56 -3.89
CA HIS A 128 -1.58 -0.44 -2.92
C HIS A 128 -0.80 -0.38 -1.61
N LEU A 129 0.48 0.00 -1.62
CA LEU A 129 1.22 0.31 -0.39
C LEU A 129 0.54 1.45 0.37
N ILE A 130 0.18 2.53 -0.34
CA ILE A 130 -0.53 3.67 0.25
C ILE A 130 -1.91 3.24 0.77
N ARG A 131 -2.66 2.40 0.03
CA ARG A 131 -3.94 1.82 0.47
C ARG A 131 -3.79 1.04 1.77
N LEU A 132 -2.82 0.12 1.84
CA LEU A 132 -2.61 -0.70 3.04
C LEU A 132 -2.29 0.19 4.26
N ILE A 133 -1.41 1.20 4.10
CA ILE A 133 -1.14 2.17 5.17
C ILE A 133 -2.42 2.87 5.63
N GLY A 134 -3.25 3.33 4.68
CA GLY A 134 -4.53 3.96 4.97
C GLY A 134 -5.47 3.06 5.76
N ASN A 135 -5.62 1.82 5.33
CA ASN A 135 -6.43 0.81 6.02
C ASN A 135 -5.93 0.56 7.45
N LEU A 136 -4.61 0.40 7.61
CA LEU A 136 -4.00 0.13 8.92
C LEU A 136 -4.14 1.31 9.90
N CYS A 137 -4.29 2.53 9.39
CA CYS A 137 -4.46 3.74 10.21
C CYS A 137 -5.92 4.10 10.50
N HIS A 138 -6.89 3.48 9.84
CA HIS A 138 -8.30 3.84 10.03
C HIS A 138 -8.74 3.57 11.47
N SER A 139 -9.24 4.62 12.15
CA SER A 139 -9.66 4.58 13.56
C SER A 139 -8.58 4.04 14.53
N ASN A 140 -7.29 4.06 14.16
CA ASN A 140 -6.19 3.54 14.97
C ASN A 140 -5.14 4.62 15.24
N THR A 141 -5.27 5.30 16.38
CA THR A 141 -4.41 6.44 16.75
C THR A 141 -2.94 6.06 16.92
N SER A 142 -2.65 4.84 17.36
CA SER A 142 -1.27 4.34 17.47
C SER A 142 -0.60 4.31 16.10
N ASN A 143 -1.27 3.71 15.11
CA ASN A 143 -0.76 3.63 13.75
C ASN A 143 -0.70 5.01 13.06
N GLN A 144 -1.69 5.87 13.29
CA GLN A 144 -1.66 7.25 12.79
C GLN A 144 -0.43 8.03 13.30
N ASN A 145 -0.11 7.90 14.60
CA ASN A 145 1.06 8.53 15.21
C ASN A 145 2.36 7.92 14.69
N LYS A 146 2.39 6.59 14.54
CA LYS A 146 3.55 5.89 14.02
C LYS A 146 3.90 6.30 12.59
N VAL A 147 2.90 6.44 11.71
CA VAL A 147 3.13 6.95 10.34
C VAL A 147 3.69 8.38 10.36
N ARG A 148 3.23 9.24 11.28
CA ARG A 148 3.81 10.57 11.47
C ARG A 148 5.28 10.49 11.87
N GLU A 149 5.61 9.66 12.85
CA GLU A 149 6.98 9.47 13.36
C GLU A 149 7.96 8.91 12.31
N LEU A 150 7.45 8.13 11.37
CA LEU A 150 8.21 7.59 10.23
C LEU A 150 8.32 8.57 9.05
N GLU A 151 7.95 9.85 9.21
CA GLU A 151 7.88 10.84 8.12
C GLU A 151 6.97 10.38 6.95
N GLY A 152 6.00 9.52 7.24
CA GLY A 152 5.11 8.92 6.24
C GLY A 152 4.05 9.89 5.70
N ILE A 153 3.65 10.91 6.47
CA ILE A 153 2.65 11.90 6.02
C ILE A 153 3.15 12.69 4.79
N PRO A 154 4.33 13.36 4.82
CA PRO A 154 4.90 13.98 3.63
C PRO A 154 5.11 12.99 2.47
N LEU A 155 5.58 11.78 2.78
CA LEU A 155 5.78 10.71 1.79
C LEU A 155 4.50 10.38 1.03
N ILE A 156 3.35 10.30 1.71
CA ILE A 156 2.05 10.02 1.08
C ILE A 156 1.55 11.23 0.28
N LEU A 157 1.74 12.45 0.79
CA LEU A 157 1.34 13.69 0.09
C LEU A 157 2.06 13.88 -1.25
N ASP A 158 3.30 13.39 -1.39
CA ASP A 158 4.06 13.38 -2.65
C ASP A 158 3.37 12.58 -3.78
N ASN A 159 2.40 11.73 -3.44
CA ASN A 159 1.71 10.83 -4.35
C ASN A 159 0.31 11.34 -4.79
N CYS A 160 0.03 12.63 -4.62
CA CYS A 160 -1.19 13.29 -5.07
C CYS A 160 -1.21 13.67 -6.57
N ASN A 161 -0.18 13.31 -7.33
CA ASN A 161 -0.10 13.53 -8.78
C ASN A 161 -0.49 12.27 -9.56
N ILE A 162 -0.84 12.44 -10.83
CA ILE A 162 -1.13 11.31 -11.73
C ILE A 162 0.15 10.49 -11.93
N ASP A 163 0.01 9.16 -11.82
CA ASP A 163 1.01 8.18 -12.19
C ASP A 163 0.34 7.02 -12.95
N GLY A 164 0.63 6.88 -14.24
CA GLY A 164 0.09 5.83 -15.12
C GLY A 164 0.58 4.42 -14.78
N ASN A 165 1.65 4.28 -14.00
CA ASN A 165 2.05 3.01 -13.41
C ASN A 165 1.28 2.71 -12.11
N ASN A 166 0.64 3.71 -11.52
CA ASN A 166 -0.13 3.58 -10.29
C ASN A 166 -1.52 4.21 -10.46
N PRO A 167 -2.43 3.55 -11.21
CA PRO A 167 -3.81 3.96 -11.29
C PRO A 167 -4.42 4.22 -9.91
N PHE A 168 -5.20 5.29 -9.80
CA PHE A 168 -5.83 5.75 -8.56
C PHE A 168 -4.90 6.15 -7.41
N ILE A 169 -3.58 6.32 -7.65
CA ILE A 169 -2.64 6.69 -6.59
C ILE A 169 -3.06 7.96 -5.83
N SER A 170 -3.58 8.96 -6.54
CA SER A 170 -4.07 10.20 -5.92
C SER A 170 -5.27 9.97 -5.00
N GLN A 171 -6.18 9.06 -5.37
CA GLN A 171 -7.36 8.72 -4.58
C GLN A 171 -6.95 7.98 -3.31
N TRP A 172 -6.02 7.03 -3.43
CA TRP A 172 -5.46 6.32 -2.28
C TRP A 172 -4.67 7.26 -1.36
N ALA A 173 -3.89 8.20 -1.90
CA ALA A 173 -3.21 9.22 -1.11
C ALA A 173 -4.21 10.07 -0.32
N ILE A 174 -5.26 10.60 -0.97
CA ILE A 174 -6.32 11.37 -0.30
C ILE A 174 -7.03 10.54 0.78
N PHE A 175 -7.38 9.30 0.47
CA PHE A 175 -8.01 8.37 1.41
C PHE A 175 -7.12 8.14 2.65
N THR A 176 -5.84 7.87 2.44
CA THR A 176 -4.88 7.60 3.51
C THR A 176 -4.64 8.83 4.35
N ILE A 177 -4.50 10.02 3.75
CA ILE A 177 -4.38 11.28 4.49
C ILE A 177 -5.64 11.53 5.33
N ARG A 178 -6.85 11.30 4.80
CA ARG A 178 -8.08 11.38 5.60
C ARG A 178 -7.99 10.52 6.86
N ASN A 179 -7.60 9.25 6.72
CA ASN A 179 -7.49 8.31 7.84
C ASN A 179 -6.41 8.72 8.85
N LEU A 180 -5.30 9.30 8.37
CA LEU A 180 -4.21 9.78 9.23
C LEU A 180 -4.61 11.02 10.05
N LEU A 181 -5.50 11.86 9.52
CA LEU A 181 -5.94 13.09 10.17
C LEU A 181 -7.21 12.90 11.02
N GLU A 182 -7.93 11.81 10.83
CA GLU A 182 -9.18 11.51 11.52
C GLU A 182 -8.97 11.47 13.04
N ASN A 183 -9.56 12.43 13.74
CA ASN A 183 -9.47 12.62 15.20
C ASN A 183 -8.04 12.72 15.75
N ASN A 184 -7.05 13.10 14.93
CA ASN A 184 -5.65 13.21 15.32
C ASN A 184 -5.14 14.65 15.14
N LYS A 185 -5.14 15.42 16.23
CA LYS A 185 -4.84 16.85 16.18
C LYS A 185 -3.38 17.13 15.83
N GLU A 186 -2.46 16.33 16.36
CA GLU A 186 -1.04 16.45 16.11
C GLU A 186 -0.69 16.21 14.63
N ASN A 187 -1.36 15.23 13.99
CA ASN A 187 -1.22 15.03 12.54
C ASN A 187 -1.81 16.19 11.73
N GLN A 188 -2.95 16.74 12.15
CA GLN A 188 -3.56 17.92 11.50
C GLN A 188 -2.65 19.14 11.59
N GLU A 189 -2.05 19.38 12.76
CA GLU A 189 -1.10 20.48 12.99
C GLU A 189 0.15 20.32 12.11
N LEU A 190 0.68 19.10 11.96
CA LEU A 190 1.79 18.83 11.05
C LEU A 190 1.42 19.20 9.60
N VAL A 191 0.28 18.72 9.08
CA VAL A 191 -0.13 19.02 7.69
C VAL A 191 -0.33 20.53 7.49
N ALA A 192 -0.98 21.22 8.44
CA ALA A 192 -1.15 22.67 8.40
C ALA A 192 0.18 23.46 8.47
N SER A 193 1.25 22.84 8.98
CA SER A 193 2.60 23.43 8.95
C SER A 193 3.30 23.25 7.60
N LEU A 194 2.94 22.21 6.82
CA LEU A 194 3.49 21.95 5.49
C LEU A 194 2.92 22.90 4.44
N GLU A 195 1.63 23.25 4.52
CA GLU A 195 0.98 24.22 3.62
C GLU A 195 1.56 25.64 3.73
N ARG A 196 2.17 25.97 4.86
CA ARG A 196 2.76 27.30 5.11
C ARG A 196 4.18 27.46 4.56
N ARG A 197 4.72 26.45 3.88
CA ARG A 197 6.07 26.44 3.28
C ARG A 197 5.99 26.56 1.78
#